data_AF-A0A5S9R6G9-F1
#
_entry.id   AF-A0A5S9R6G9-F1
#
_cell.length_a   1.000
_cell.length_b   1.000
_cell.length_c   1.000
_cell.angle_alpha   90.00
_cell.angle_beta   90.00
_cell.angle_gamma   90.00
#
_symmetry.space_group_name_H-M   'P 1'
#
loop_
_entity.id
_entity.type
_entity.pdbx_description
1 polymer ?
#
loop_
_entity_poly.entity_id
_entity_poly.type
_entity_poly.pdbx_seq_one_letter_code
_entity_poly.pdbx_strand_id
1 'polypeptide(L)' 'MSILVETFGDWVAITDPLFEPMREALEGATSYAELRAAMLEAVTRMDRSALADAIARATAKARGLGDVED' A
#
# COMPACT_ATOMS: atom_id res chain seq x y z
N MET A 1 -16.32 -3.18 16.03
CA MET A 1 -15.84 -3.14 14.63
C MET A 1 -14.43 -3.72 14.62
N SER A 2 -14.06 -4.55 13.62
CA SER A 2 -12.72 -5.16 13.60
C SER A 2 -11.64 -4.09 13.39
N ILE A 3 -10.48 -4.22 14.06
CA ILE A 3 -9.31 -3.32 13.90
C ILE A 3 -8.95 -3.15 12.42
N LEU A 4 -9.08 -4.23 11.63
CA LEU A 4 -8.81 -4.20 10.20
C LEU A 4 -9.76 -3.29 9.43
N VAL A 5 -11.04 -3.26 9.79
CA VAL A 5 -12.05 -2.40 9.13
C VAL A 5 -11.81 -0.92 9.50
N GLU A 6 -11.37 -0.63 10.71
CA GLU A 6 -11.02 0.73 11.12
C GLU A 6 -9.72 1.23 10.47
N THR A 7 -8.72 0.36 10.32
CA THR A 7 -7.42 0.74 9.76
C THR A 7 -7.39 0.73 8.24
N PHE A 8 -8.09 -0.21 7.59
CA PHE A 8 -8.14 -0.37 6.14
C PHE A 8 -9.51 0.00 5.54
N GLY A 9 -10.32 0.78 6.27
CA GLY A 9 -11.64 1.21 5.79
C GLY A 9 -11.59 1.93 4.44
N ASP A 10 -10.50 2.65 4.18
CA ASP A 10 -10.15 3.21 2.87
C ASP A 10 -8.85 2.59 2.33
N TRP A 11 -8.91 1.29 2.03
CA TRP A 11 -7.75 0.53 1.56
C TRP A 11 -7.19 1.07 0.22
N VAL A 12 -8.03 1.68 -0.60
CA VAL A 12 -7.63 2.26 -1.89
C VAL A 12 -6.67 3.41 -1.65
N ALA A 13 -7.03 4.38 -0.80
CA ALA A 13 -6.14 5.50 -0.47
C ALA A 13 -4.80 5.05 0.14
N ILE A 14 -4.78 3.95 0.90
CA ILE A 14 -3.57 3.40 1.54
C ILE A 14 -2.65 2.70 0.52
N THR A 15 -3.24 2.03 -0.47
CA THR A 15 -2.50 1.21 -1.45
C THR A 15 -2.26 1.91 -2.78
N ASP A 16 -2.95 3.00 -3.08
CA ASP A 16 -2.77 3.77 -4.30
C ASP A 16 -1.31 4.22 -4.51
N PRO A 17 -0.61 4.83 -3.52
CA PRO A 17 0.79 5.21 -3.69
C PRO A 17 1.73 4.03 -4.00
N LEU A 18 1.35 2.82 -3.59
CA LEU A 18 2.12 1.61 -3.85
C LEU A 18 2.07 1.22 -5.33
N PHE A 19 0.91 1.40 -5.96
CA PHE A 19 0.62 0.95 -7.32
C PHE A 19 0.62 2.06 -8.36
N GLU A 20 0.60 3.33 -7.94
CA GLU A 20 0.66 4.51 -8.82
C GLU A 20 1.74 4.39 -9.91
N PRO A 21 3.01 4.05 -9.58
CA PRO A 21 4.05 4.01 -10.60
C PRO A 21 3.82 2.90 -11.65
N MET A 22 3.15 1.82 -11.25
CA MET A 22 2.79 0.73 -12.18
C MET A 22 1.64 1.14 -13.09
N ARG A 23 0.69 1.94 -12.56
CA ARG A 23 -0.42 2.48 -13.34
C ARG A 23 0.11 3.48 -14.38
N GLU A 24 1.00 4.38 -13.98
CA GLU A 24 1.70 5.29 -14.90
C GLU A 24 2.45 4.52 -16.00
N ALA A 25 3.15 3.43 -15.64
CA ALA A 25 3.86 2.60 -16.62
C ALA A 25 2.92 1.92 -17.62
N LEU A 26 1.73 1.48 -17.17
CA LEU A 26 0.71 0.89 -18.04
C LEU A 26 0.09 1.92 -18.98
N GLU A 27 -0.21 3.11 -18.46
CA GLU A 27 -0.85 4.19 -19.23
C GLU A 27 0.11 4.82 -20.25
N GLY A 28 1.40 4.88 -19.93
CA GLY A 28 2.42 5.51 -20.78
C GLY A 28 3.05 4.62 -21.85
N ALA A 29 3.00 3.29 -21.70
CA ALA A 29 3.67 2.38 -22.63
C ALA A 29 2.83 2.11 -23.88
N THR A 30 3.45 2.19 -25.06
CA THR A 30 2.79 1.91 -26.35
C THR A 30 3.17 0.55 -26.92
N SER A 31 4.15 -0.11 -26.31
CA SER A 31 4.59 -1.45 -26.67
C SER A 31 4.92 -2.29 -25.44
N TYR A 32 4.92 -3.61 -25.62
CA TYR A 32 5.31 -4.54 -24.56
C TYR A 32 6.76 -4.33 -24.09
N ALA A 33 7.68 -3.99 -25.00
CA ALA A 33 9.07 -3.75 -24.66
C ALA A 33 9.23 -2.51 -23.76
N GLU A 34 8.51 -1.43 -24.09
CA GLU A 34 8.44 -0.21 -23.27
C GLU A 34 7.81 -0.51 -21.91
N LEU A 35 6.66 -1.21 -21.88
CA LEU A 35 5.99 -1.59 -20.64
C LEU A 35 6.90 -2.39 -19.73
N ARG A 36 7.64 -3.36 -20.26
CA ARG A 36 8.57 -4.18 -19.49
C ARG A 36 9.68 -3.34 -18.85
N ALA A 37 10.23 -2.39 -19.57
CA ALA A 37 11.25 -1.48 -19.05
C ALA A 37 10.67 -0.54 -17.98
N ALA A 38 9.52 0.09 -18.28
CA ALA A 38 8.83 1.01 -17.38
C ALA A 38 8.36 0.31 -16.09
N MET A 39 7.91 -0.95 -16.16
CA MET A 39 7.52 -1.74 -15.00
C MET A 39 8.71 -2.02 -14.06
N LEU A 40 9.89 -2.29 -14.59
CA LEU A 40 11.09 -2.50 -13.77
C LEU A 40 11.49 -1.21 -13.03
N GLU A 41 11.36 -0.06 -13.69
CA GLU A 41 11.57 1.24 -13.07
C GLU A 41 10.49 1.52 -12.01
N ALA A 42 9.21 1.26 -12.32
CA ALA A 42 8.07 1.48 -11.44
C ALA A 42 8.24 0.78 -10.08
N VAL A 43 8.79 -0.45 -10.07
CA VAL A 43 9.07 -1.19 -8.82
C VAL A 43 10.03 -0.43 -7.89
N THR A 44 10.97 0.33 -8.44
CA THR A 44 11.92 1.13 -7.65
C THR A 44 11.28 2.38 -7.05
N ARG A 45 10.16 2.84 -7.64
CA ARG A 45 9.43 4.06 -7.27
C ARG A 45 8.21 3.79 -6.38
N MET A 46 7.91 2.52 -6.08
CA MET A 46 6.80 2.14 -5.20
C MET A 46 6.93 2.76 -3.82
N ASP A 47 5.92 3.52 -3.39
CA ASP A 47 5.85 4.06 -2.03
C ASP A 47 5.06 3.13 -1.11
N ARG A 48 5.76 2.56 -0.12
CA ARG A 48 5.20 1.65 0.89
C ARG A 48 4.85 2.35 2.21
N SER A 49 5.13 3.64 2.33
CA SER A 49 5.07 4.37 3.61
C SER A 49 3.67 4.36 4.23
N ALA A 50 2.65 4.70 3.44
CA ALA A 50 1.25 4.73 3.89
C ALA A 50 0.77 3.36 4.40
N LEU A 51 1.07 2.29 3.64
CA LEU A 51 0.74 0.92 4.04
C LEU A 51 1.49 0.50 5.31
N ALA A 52 2.77 0.85 5.42
CA ALA A 52 3.58 0.53 6.60
C ALA A 52 3.04 1.24 7.85
N ASP A 53 2.66 2.52 7.75
CA ASP A 53 2.07 3.28 8.87
C ASP A 53 0.71 2.70 9.30
N ALA A 54 -0.14 2.34 8.34
CA ALA A 54 -1.41 1.69 8.62
C ALA A 54 -1.20 0.36 9.40
N ILE A 55 -0.29 -0.49 8.95
CA ILE A 55 0.05 -1.75 9.64
C ILE A 55 0.61 -1.50 11.04
N ALA A 56 1.48 -0.49 11.19
CA ALA A 56 2.04 -0.12 12.49
C ALA A 56 0.95 0.32 13.47
N ARG A 57 -0.01 1.15 13.03
CA ARG A 57 -1.16 1.57 13.84
C ARG A 57 -2.07 0.41 14.24
N ALA A 58 -2.39 -0.49 13.30
CA ALA A 58 -3.17 -1.68 13.61
C ALA A 58 -2.48 -2.56 14.66
N THR A 59 -1.16 -2.74 14.51
CA THR A 59 -0.35 -3.54 15.46
C THR A 59 -0.31 -2.89 16.84
N ALA A 60 -0.13 -1.57 16.91
CA ALA A 60 -0.13 -0.84 18.17
C ALA A 60 -1.50 -0.93 18.87
N LYS A 61 -2.59 -0.80 18.11
CA LYS A 61 -3.95 -0.93 18.64
C LYS A 61 -4.24 -2.34 19.15
N ALA A 62 -3.82 -3.37 18.40
CA ALA A 62 -3.98 -4.76 18.82
C ALA A 62 -3.23 -5.06 20.12
N ARG A 63 -2.01 -4.54 20.29
CA ARG A 63 -1.25 -4.68 21.55
C ARG A 63 -1.92 -3.96 22.71
N GLY A 64 -2.36 -2.71 22.51
CA GLY A 64 -3.01 -1.93 23.57
C GLY A 64 -4.36 -2.50 24.00
N LEU A 65 -5.09 -3.18 23.11
CA LEU A 65 -6.31 -3.90 23.48
C LEU A 65 -6.01 -5.19 24.26
N GLY A 66 -5.00 -5.97 23.84
CA GLY A 66 -4.57 -7.15 24.58
C GLY A 66 -4.05 -6.84 25.99
N ASP A 67 -3.31 -5.73 26.15
CA ASP A 67 -2.75 -5.27 27.44
C ASP A 67 -3.83 -4.77 28.43
N VAL A 68 -5.05 -4.50 27.97
CA VAL A 68 -6.19 -4.08 28.82
C VAL A 68 -7.06 -5.27 29.22
N GLU A 69 -6.98 -6.39 28.50
CA GLU A 69 -7.75 -7.61 28.78
C GLU A 69 -6.99 -8.64 29.65
N ASP A 70 -5.68 -8.49 29.84
CA ASP A 70 -4.84 -9.26 30.80
C ASP A 70 -4.85 -8.62 32.21
#